data_AF-A0A973A2M6-F1
#
_entry.id   AF-A0A973A2M6-F1
#
_cell.length_a   1.000
_cell.length_b   1.000
_cell.length_c   1.000
_cell.angle_alpha   90.00
_cell.angle_beta   90.00
_cell.angle_gamma   90.00
#
_symmetry.space_group_name_H-M   'P 1'
#
loop_
_entity.id
_entity.type
_entity.pdbx_description
1 polymer ?
#
loop_
_entity_poly.entity_id
_entity_poly.type
_entity_poly.pdbx_seq_one_letter_code
_entity_poly.pdbx_strand_id
1 'polypeptide(L)'
;MNNIPLILISILVLIMVFGIFALHATKIRREEFKKTGKHPKGHYLGRGIALGVAMGNIAIGIGIGIPLGVATGSTWEKKHTDSLRPLTAAEEKLKTQTFLLLTASMLVGVLVFFAINSIMH
;
A
#
# COMPACT_ATOMS: atom_id res chain seq x y z
N MET A 1 -28.64 5.77 -17.78
CA MET A 1 -27.98 4.50 -18.17
C MET A 1 -27.37 3.87 -16.92
N ASN A 2 -27.34 2.53 -16.81
CA ASN A 2 -26.83 1.86 -15.62
C ASN A 2 -25.29 1.90 -15.63
N ASN A 3 -24.66 2.74 -14.81
CA ASN A 3 -23.19 2.94 -14.79
C ASN A 3 -22.43 1.90 -13.95
N ILE A 4 -23.16 0.99 -13.28
CA ILE A 4 -22.65 -0.10 -12.44
C ILE A 4 -21.59 -0.98 -13.15
N PRO A 5 -21.78 -1.48 -14.39
CA PRO A 5 -20.76 -2.30 -15.06
C PRO A 5 -19.43 -1.55 -15.27
N LEU A 6 -19.46 -0.25 -15.57
CA LEU A 6 -18.26 0.55 -15.76
C LEU A 6 -17.46 0.68 -14.44
N ILE A 7 -18.17 0.88 -13.33
CA ILE A 7 -17.56 0.95 -11.98
C ILE A 7 -16.88 -0.39 -11.65
N LEU A 8 -17.57 -1.51 -11.85
CA LEU A 8 -17.02 -2.84 -11.56
C LEU A 8 -15.76 -3.14 -12.38
N ILE A 9 -15.77 -2.80 -13.68
CA ILE A 9 -14.60 -2.98 -14.55
C ILE A 9 -13.43 -2.12 -14.03
N SER A 10 -13.67 -0.86 -13.66
CA SER A 10 -12.61 0.03 -13.16
C SER A 10 -11.97 -0.50 -11.86
N ILE A 11 -12.78 -1.01 -10.93
CA ILE A 11 -12.31 -1.60 -9.67
C ILE A 11 -11.50 -2.86 -9.95
N LEU A 12 -11.98 -3.75 -10.83
CA LEU A 12 -11.30 -4.99 -11.17
C LEU A 12 -9.93 -4.74 -11.81
N VAL A 13 -9.84 -3.76 -12.72
CA VAL A 13 -8.57 -3.34 -13.33
C VAL A 13 -7.60 -2.80 -12.27
N LEU A 14 -8.07 -1.94 -11.37
CA LEU A 14 -7.23 -1.41 -10.28
C LEU A 14 -6.70 -2.56 -9.41
N ILE A 15 -7.55 -3.49 -8.98
CA ILE A 15 -7.13 -4.65 -8.17
C ILE A 15 -6.07 -5.47 -8.90
N MET A 16 -6.24 -5.71 -10.20
CA MET A 16 -5.27 -6.47 -11.00
C MET A 16 -3.91 -5.76 -11.07
N VAL A 17 -3.91 -4.45 -11.34
CA VAL A 17 -2.68 -3.64 -11.40
C VAL A 17 -1.95 -3.65 -10.06
N PHE A 18 -2.67 -3.41 -8.95
CA PHE A 18 -2.10 -3.47 -7.60
C PHE A 18 -1.58 -4.87 -7.26
N GLY A 19 -2.30 -5.92 -7.67
CA GLY A 19 -1.90 -7.31 -7.45
C GLY A 19 -0.59 -7.67 -8.16
N ILE A 20 -0.48 -7.36 -9.45
CA ILE A 20 0.76 -7.60 -10.23
C ILE A 20 1.94 -6.85 -9.60
N PHE A 21 1.73 -5.58 -9.24
CA PHE A 21 2.77 -4.76 -8.62
C PHE A 21 3.20 -5.32 -7.25
N ALA A 22 2.24 -5.76 -6.43
CA ALA A 22 2.52 -6.40 -5.14
C ALA A 22 3.32 -7.70 -5.29
N LEU A 23 3.01 -8.53 -6.29
CA LEU A 23 3.78 -9.75 -6.60
C LEU A 23 5.22 -9.41 -7.02
N HIS A 24 5.41 -8.38 -7.84
CA HIS A 24 6.74 -7.93 -8.24
C HIS A 24 7.56 -7.41 -7.04
N ALA A 25 6.95 -6.57 -6.21
CA ALA A 25 7.59 -6.03 -5.01
C ALA A 25 7.94 -7.13 -3.98
N THR A 26 7.07 -8.13 -3.79
CA THR A 26 7.34 -9.25 -2.88
C THR A 26 8.43 -10.17 -3.39
N LYS A 27 8.55 -10.35 -4.72
CA LYS A 27 9.64 -11.13 -5.32
C LYS A 27 11.01 -10.49 -5.03
N ILE A 28 11.16 -9.19 -5.29
CA ILE A 28 12.42 -8.46 -5.04
C ILE A 28 12.81 -8.53 -3.56
N ARG A 29 11.84 -8.31 -2.66
CA ARG A 29 12.08 -8.39 -1.20
C ARG A 29 12.45 -9.80 -0.75
N ARG A 30 11.86 -10.85 -1.34
CA ARG A 30 12.20 -12.25 -1.03
C ARG A 30 13.63 -12.60 -1.45
N GLU A 31 14.07 -12.15 -2.62
CA GLU A 31 15.42 -12.41 -3.10
C GLU A 31 16.46 -11.76 -2.19
N GLU A 32 16.25 -10.51 -1.79
CA GLU A 32 17.16 -9.81 -0.87
C GLU A 32 17.15 -10.39 0.55
N PHE A 33 15.99 -10.87 1.02
CA PHE A 33 15.91 -11.57 2.30
C PHE A 33 16.67 -12.90 2.27
N LYS A 34 16.60 -13.66 1.18
CA LYS A 34 17.38 -14.92 1.04
C LYS A 34 18.89 -14.69 1.09
N LYS A 35 19.37 -13.55 0.58
CA LYS A 35 20.80 -13.20 0.59
C LYS A 35 21.29 -12.75 1.97
N THR A 36 20.49 -11.95 2.67
CA THR A 36 20.93 -11.24 3.88
C THR A 36 20.37 -11.80 5.18
N GLY A 37 19.28 -12.56 5.12
CA GLY A 37 18.49 -12.97 6.28
C GLY A 37 17.79 -11.80 7.00
N LYS A 38 17.87 -10.58 6.46
CA LYS A 38 17.40 -9.35 7.11
C LYS A 38 16.27 -8.68 6.34
N HIS A 39 15.36 -8.05 7.08
CA HIS A 39 14.24 -7.31 6.51
C HIS A 39 14.63 -5.87 6.15
N PRO A 40 14.03 -5.27 5.11
CA PRO A 40 14.27 -3.86 4.81
C PRO A 40 13.70 -2.97 5.91
N LYS A 41 14.36 -1.82 6.13
CA LYS A 41 13.85 -0.75 7.00
C LYS A 41 12.41 -0.38 6.63
N GLY A 42 11.55 -0.17 7.62
CA GLY A 42 10.12 0.06 7.47
C GLY A 42 9.26 -1.20 7.39
N HIS A 43 9.83 -2.41 7.48
CA HIS A 43 9.06 -3.67 7.45
C HIS A 43 8.10 -3.80 8.64
N TYR A 44 8.58 -3.53 9.86
CA TYR A 44 7.74 -3.58 11.07
C TYR A 44 6.79 -2.39 11.14
N LEU A 45 7.22 -1.20 10.71
CA LEU A 45 6.32 -0.06 10.56
C LEU A 45 5.15 -0.37 9.62
N GLY A 46 5.43 -0.92 8.44
CA GLY A 46 4.40 -1.27 7.46
C GLY A 46 3.40 -2.30 8.00
N ARG A 47 3.88 -3.31 8.75
CA ARG A 47 3.01 -4.29 9.43
C ARG A 47 2.15 -3.64 10.51
N GLY A 48 2.72 -2.73 11.30
CA GLY A 48 1.98 -1.98 12.32
C GLY A 48 0.87 -1.15 11.71
N ILE A 49 1.14 -0.41 10.63
CA ILE A 49 0.12 0.35 9.89
C ILE A 49 -0.97 -0.57 9.35
N ALA A 50 -0.61 -1.68 8.71
CA ALA A 50 -1.58 -2.63 8.18
C ALA A 50 -2.48 -3.22 9.27
N LEU A 51 -1.90 -3.56 10.43
CA LEU A 51 -2.64 -4.02 11.60
C LEU A 51 -3.59 -2.94 12.11
N GLY A 52 -3.11 -1.70 12.24
CA GLY A 52 -3.90 -0.57 12.68
C GLY A 52 -5.10 -0.27 11.77
N VAL A 53 -4.89 -0.35 10.46
CA VAL A 53 -5.99 -0.22 9.47
C VAL A 53 -6.97 -1.38 9.57
N ALA A 54 -6.50 -2.61 9.74
CA ALA A 54 -7.36 -3.79 9.86
C ALA A 54 -8.18 -3.80 11.16
N MET A 55 -7.65 -3.25 12.25
CA MET A 55 -8.32 -3.22 13.56
C MET A 55 -9.40 -2.13 13.67
N GLY A 56 -9.42 -1.14 12.78
CA GLY A 56 -10.40 -0.06 12.86
C GLY A 56 -11.44 -0.09 11.75
N ASN A 57 -12.72 0.08 12.11
CA ASN A 57 -13.79 0.38 11.15
C ASN A 57 -13.36 1.55 10.26
N ILE A 58 -13.38 1.40 8.94
CA ILE A 58 -12.69 2.22 7.92
C ILE A 58 -12.59 3.73 8.23
N ALA A 59 -13.63 4.37 8.79
CA ALA A 59 -13.60 5.78 9.19
C ALA A 59 -12.82 6.09 10.50
N ILE A 60 -13.03 5.29 11.56
CA ILE A 60 -12.32 5.42 12.85
C ILE A 60 -10.91 4.79 12.76
N GLY A 61 -10.76 3.75 11.94
CA GLY A 61 -9.53 3.02 11.72
C GLY A 61 -8.45 3.79 10.97
N ILE A 62 -8.84 4.68 10.06
CA ILE A 62 -7.86 5.58 9.44
C ILE A 62 -7.43 6.67 10.44
N GLY A 63 -8.39 7.27 11.16
CA GLY A 63 -8.13 8.37 12.10
C GLY A 63 -7.32 7.98 13.34
N ILE A 64 -7.57 6.80 13.92
CA ILE A 64 -6.91 6.31 15.14
C ILE A 64 -5.99 5.12 14.84
N GLY A 65 -6.42 4.22 13.97
CA GLY A 65 -5.69 2.99 13.66
C GLY A 65 -4.35 3.25 12.95
N ILE A 66 -4.24 4.23 12.05
CA ILE A 66 -2.94 4.57 11.46
C ILE A 66 -1.96 5.12 12.51
N PRO A 67 -2.29 6.14 13.33
CA PRO A 67 -1.42 6.58 14.41
C PRO A 67 -0.98 5.45 15.36
N LEU A 68 -1.91 4.59 15.79
CA LEU A 68 -1.59 3.44 16.62
C LEU A 68 -0.70 2.42 15.91
N GLY A 69 -0.96 2.16 14.63
CA GLY A 69 -0.16 1.29 13.79
C GLY A 69 1.26 1.81 13.57
N VAL A 70 1.42 3.12 13.41
CA VAL A 70 2.73 3.79 13.34
C VAL A 70 3.46 3.70 14.68
N ALA A 71 2.77 3.95 15.79
CA ALA A 71 3.37 3.89 17.14
C ALA A 71 3.84 2.46 17.48
N THR A 72 2.99 1.46 17.25
CA THR A 72 3.32 0.05 17.47
C THR A 72 4.42 -0.42 16.52
N GLY A 73 4.28 -0.14 15.22
CA GLY A 73 5.24 -0.52 14.20
C GLY A 73 6.63 0.09 14.43
N SER A 74 6.71 1.38 14.76
CA SER A 74 7.98 2.06 15.06
C SER A 74 8.65 1.54 16.34
N THR A 75 7.86 1.21 17.37
CA THR A 75 8.38 0.59 18.60
C THR A 75 8.95 -0.79 18.33
N TRP A 76 8.26 -1.61 17.53
CA TRP A 76 8.78 -2.91 17.11
C TRP A 76 10.01 -2.80 16.23
N GLU A 77 10.07 -1.81 15.35
CA GLU A 77 11.24 -1.57 14.51
C GLU A 77 12.48 -1.25 15.34
N LYS A 78 12.34 -0.39 16.37
CA LYS A 78 13.43 -0.10 17.32
C LYS A 78 13.90 -1.35 18.07
N LYS A 79 12.97 -2.22 18.49
CA LYS A 79 13.28 -3.48 19.19
C LYS A 79 13.99 -4.51 18.31
N HIS A 80 13.83 -4.42 16.99
CA HIS A 80 14.38 -5.38 16.02
C HIS A 80 15.41 -4.74 15.09
N THR A 81 16.18 -3.75 15.59
CA THR A 81 17.15 -3.02 14.75
C THR A 81 18.18 -3.97 14.12
N ASP A 82 18.61 -5.02 14.82
CA ASP A 82 19.61 -5.98 14.34
C ASP A 82 19.14 -6.85 13.17
N SER A 83 17.82 -7.07 13.05
CA SER A 83 17.22 -7.84 11.95
C SER A 83 16.89 -6.98 10.73
N LEU A 84 17.19 -5.68 10.78
CA LEU A 84 16.92 -4.73 9.71
C LEU A 84 18.18 -4.42 8.89
N ARG A 85 17.95 -4.11 7.61
CA ARG A 85 18.94 -3.59 6.69
C ARG A 85 18.42 -2.32 5.99
N PRO A 86 19.31 -1.44 5.50
CA PRO A 86 18.89 -0.34 4.65
C PRO A 86 18.18 -0.85 3.38
N LEU A 87 17.36 0.02 2.79
CA LEU A 87 16.71 -0.24 1.50
C LEU A 87 17.77 -0.32 0.41
N THR A 88 17.62 -1.28 -0.51
CA THR A 88 18.44 -1.33 -1.72
C THR A 88 17.93 -0.33 -2.76
N ALA A 89 18.76 0.04 -3.74
CA ALA A 89 18.35 0.94 -4.83
C ALA A 89 17.12 0.43 -5.59
N ALA A 90 16.97 -0.89 -5.73
CA ALA A 90 15.79 -1.50 -6.34
C ALA A 90 14.53 -1.30 -5.48
N GLU A 91 14.63 -1.45 -4.17
CA GLU A 91 13.51 -1.24 -3.24
C GLU A 91 13.13 0.23 -3.09
N GLU A 92 14.10 1.14 -3.17
CA GLU A 92 13.87 2.58 -3.17
C GLU A 92 13.14 3.03 -4.44
N LYS A 93 13.54 2.48 -5.59
CA LYS A 93 12.81 2.67 -6.84
C LYS A 93 11.39 2.11 -6.74
N LEU A 94 11.21 0.92 -6.17
CA LEU A 94 9.87 0.36 -5.91
C LEU A 94 9.04 1.24 -4.99
N LYS A 95 9.64 1.82 -3.93
CA LYS A 95 8.93 2.73 -3.01
C LYS A 95 8.40 3.95 -3.76
N THR A 96 9.25 4.56 -4.60
CA THR A 96 8.88 5.71 -5.42
C THR A 96 7.80 5.35 -6.44
N GLN A 97 7.95 4.19 -7.12
CA GLN A 97 6.94 3.69 -8.05
C GLN A 97 5.61 3.37 -7.36
N THR A 98 5.65 2.79 -6.16
CA THR A 98 4.45 2.53 -5.36
C THR A 98 3.74 3.84 -5.03
N PHE A 99 4.49 4.86 -4.60
CA PHE A 99 3.94 6.16 -4.25
C PHE A 99 3.30 6.84 -5.48
N LEU A 100 3.97 6.79 -6.62
CA LEU A 100 3.46 7.33 -7.88
C LEU A 100 2.22 6.57 -8.35
N LEU A 101 2.22 5.23 -8.28
CA LEU A 101 1.10 4.39 -8.65
C LEU A 101 -0.12 4.64 -7.74
N LEU A 102 0.09 4.77 -6.43
CA LEU A 102 -0.97 5.13 -5.48
C LEU A 102 -1.56 6.51 -5.82
N THR A 103 -0.71 7.51 -6.03
CA THR A 103 -1.14 8.87 -6.36
C THR A 103 -1.91 8.91 -7.68
N ALA A 104 -1.39 8.24 -8.71
CA ALA A 104 -2.05 8.15 -10.01
C ALA A 104 -3.40 7.43 -9.91
N SER A 105 -3.48 6.32 -9.15
CA SER A 105 -4.74 5.60 -8.94
C SER A 105 -5.80 6.45 -8.23
N MET A 106 -5.38 7.30 -7.29
CA MET A 106 -6.28 8.21 -6.58
C MET A 106 -6.85 9.26 -7.54
N LEU A 107 -6.00 9.85 -8.41
CA LEU A 107 -6.45 10.79 -9.44
C LEU A 107 -7.41 10.14 -10.43
N VAL A 108 -7.13 8.92 -10.87
CA VAL A 108 -8.04 8.14 -11.75
C VAL A 108 -9.39 7.91 -11.05
N GLY A 109 -9.39 7.54 -9.77
CA GLY A 109 -10.61 7.36 -8.99
C GLY A 109 -11.45 8.65 -8.92
N VAL A 110 -10.82 9.80 -8.69
CA VAL A 110 -11.48 11.11 -8.68
C VAL A 110 -12.06 11.46 -10.05
N LEU A 111 -11.30 11.24 -11.13
CA LEU A 111 -11.77 11.50 -12.51
C LEU A 111 -12.97 10.62 -12.87
N VAL A 112 -12.91 9.33 -12.56
CA VAL A 112 -14.03 8.39 -12.77
C VAL A 112 -15.26 8.84 -12.00
N PHE A 113 -15.09 9.28 -10.74
CA PHE A 113 -16.19 9.82 -9.95
C PHE A 113 -16.85 11.03 -10.62
N PHE A 114 -16.09 12.02 -11.07
CA PHE A 114 -16.66 13.19 -11.77
C PHE A 114 -17.30 12.83 -13.11
N ALA A 115 -16.71 11.92 -13.88
CA ALA A 115 -17.26 11.46 -15.16
C ALA A 115 -18.62 10.79 -14.96
N ILE A 116 -18.75 9.92 -13.95
CA ILE A 116 -20.02 9.26 -13.62
C ILE A 116 -21.09 10.28 -13.21
N ASN A 117 -20.75 11.24 -12.35
CA ASN A 117 -21.68 12.28 -11.92
C ASN A 117 -22.14 13.15 -13.09
N SER A 118 -21.25 13.47 -14.02
CA SER A 118 -21.56 14.29 -15.21
C SER A 118 -22.46 13.58 -16.23
N ILE A 119 -22.50 12.25 -16.23
CA ILE A 119 -23.38 11.43 -17.10
C ILE A 119 -24.76 11.21 -16.44
N MET A 120 -24.86 11.37 -15.12
CA MET A 120 -26.08 11.11 -14.35
C MET A 120 -27.01 12.33 -14.29
N HIS A 121 -26.45 13.53 -14.47
CA HIS A 121 -27.18 14.79 -14.68
C HIS A 121 -27.39 15.03 -16.18
#